data_AF-A0A6A4HA98-F1
#
_entry.id   AF-A0A6A4HA98-F1
#
_cell.length_a   1.000
_cell.length_b   1.000
_cell.length_c   1.000
_cell.angle_alpha   90.00
_cell.angle_beta   90.00
_cell.angle_gamma   90.00
#
_symmetry.space_group_name_H-M   'P 1'
#
loop_
_entity.id
_entity.type
_entity.pdbx_description
1 polymer ?
#
loop_
_entity_poly.entity_id
_entity_poly.type
_entity_poly.pdbx_seq_one_letter_code
_entity_poly.pdbx_strand_id
1 'polypeptide(L)'
;MSKPESPLPLADGNTVRERYNLTPVECFTDIEKKQKEFHEWLKARKLATAEARAITCKTSEESAKFWADMSQDAQSEFEGKHKKGWRLWVSKYQSFAKGAASFMEDLKPVLDIVQSAGVPYSGVAVGTVTALLTFSGRKNDMENQISSAIEGVKDRLPGFKMYQAIYADNTELEIDLRKKILFAYLAFIEMSMAIIKYYFQAGYRRWGTALFHSNKFKNMTDNVYNLLSDIRLRCEELLSLKVHTLVGDVGKLRGLNETMCSNRWCRTFLGLSSWTPEEHHQKLLRYIGWLHDDSSVEAIYEQMTPGKIETRRRDRVFIEWNVPTVSSLLIIRGVNNENIRQGKLLNWTSLFALDLVYRLHKDSSSHSPPYAVYIFDPSRTANPASCSLFTAMLIVLIQLLWQRREELGNSSHGHRESLMAALHKYHDISRVQDSGSSDEKFEALGALAEQVMHLYEKEEQPVYIVLDRVDKCSDHYELMSILVNNIMSKASCPVKILLVADYPTAWPALAFFRFDTKVQLREVTWMQELLYQGY
;
A
#
# COMPACT_ATOMS: atom_id res chain seq x y z
N MET A 1 -31.34 40.01 39.57
CA MET A 1 -30.05 39.55 40.12
C MET A 1 -29.83 38.12 39.66
N SER A 2 -29.01 37.95 38.63
CA SER A 2 -28.76 36.66 37.97
C SER A 2 -27.49 36.05 38.55
N LYS A 3 -27.53 34.77 38.96
CA LYS A 3 -26.36 34.04 39.47
C LYS A 3 -25.19 34.10 38.47
N PRO A 4 -23.94 34.28 38.92
CA PRO A 4 -22.78 34.15 38.04
C PRO A 4 -22.63 32.68 37.65
N GLU A 5 -22.69 32.40 36.35
CA GLU A 5 -22.31 31.11 35.78
C GLU A 5 -20.84 30.82 36.09
N SER A 6 -20.58 29.63 36.63
CA SER A 6 -19.25 29.07 36.87
C SER A 6 -18.41 29.02 35.58
N PRO A 7 -17.09 29.29 35.65
CA PRO A 7 -16.22 29.19 34.48
C PRO A 7 -16.16 27.74 33.98
N LEU A 8 -16.31 27.57 32.66
CA LEU A 8 -16.17 26.28 31.98
C LEU A 8 -14.74 25.74 32.14
N PRO A 9 -14.55 24.40 32.24
CA PRO A 9 -13.23 23.81 32.37
C PRO A 9 -12.36 24.12 31.14
N LEU A 10 -11.09 24.44 31.40
CA LEU A 10 -10.05 24.61 30.38
C LEU A 10 -9.84 23.26 29.66
N ALA A 11 -9.82 23.29 28.32
CA ALA A 11 -9.58 22.11 27.50
C ALA A 11 -8.08 21.81 27.42
N ASP A 12 -7.68 20.64 27.93
CA ASP A 12 -6.31 20.13 27.88
C ASP A 12 -5.88 19.72 26.46
N GLY A 13 -4.61 19.98 26.13
CA GLY A 13 -3.99 19.77 24.82
C GLY A 13 -3.70 18.31 24.42
N ASN A 14 -4.24 17.31 25.13
CA ASN A 14 -3.97 15.87 24.90
C ASN A 14 -4.97 15.16 23.97
N THR A 15 -5.96 15.87 23.42
CA THR A 15 -7.15 15.26 22.80
C THR A 15 -6.93 14.53 21.47
N VAL A 16 -5.87 14.81 20.72
CA VAL A 16 -5.70 14.22 19.37
C VAL A 16 -5.26 12.76 19.45
N ARG A 17 -4.27 12.44 20.29
CA ARG A 17 -3.73 11.08 20.42
C ARG A 17 -4.72 10.11 21.06
N GLU A 18 -5.53 10.60 21.99
CA GLU A 18 -6.63 9.86 22.62
C GLU A 18 -7.77 9.55 21.64
N ARG A 19 -8.07 10.45 20.71
CA ARG A 19 -9.09 10.22 19.66
C ARG A 19 -8.70 9.17 18.62
N TYR A 20 -7.40 8.94 18.38
CA TYR A 20 -6.95 7.85 17.50
C TYR A 20 -7.15 6.46 18.13
N ASN A 21 -7.28 6.39 19.46
CA ASN A 21 -7.58 5.15 20.20
C ASN A 21 -9.09 4.88 20.32
N LEU A 22 -9.93 5.90 20.12
CA LEU A 22 -11.37 5.74 20.04
C LEU A 22 -11.77 5.16 18.68
N THR A 23 -12.80 4.32 18.69
CA THR A 23 -13.41 3.87 17.45
C THR A 23 -14.06 5.08 16.75
N PRO A 24 -14.10 5.11 15.41
CA PRO A 24 -14.78 6.19 14.68
C PRO A 24 -16.21 6.45 15.18
N VAL A 25 -16.92 5.39 15.57
CA VAL A 25 -18.30 5.42 16.10
C VAL A 25 -18.40 6.20 17.42
N GLU A 26 -17.45 6.04 18.33
CA GLU A 26 -17.43 6.78 19.61
C GLU A 26 -17.20 8.27 19.39
N CYS A 27 -16.27 8.62 18.49
CA CYS A 27 -16.03 10.02 18.11
C CYS A 27 -17.27 10.67 17.49
N PHE A 28 -18.03 9.90 16.69
CA PHE A 28 -19.28 10.37 16.09
C PHE A 28 -20.36 10.65 17.14
N THR A 29 -20.51 9.75 18.11
CA THR A 29 -21.55 9.87 19.13
C THR A 29 -21.31 11.11 20.00
N ASP A 30 -20.05 11.39 20.35
CA ASP A 30 -19.67 12.58 21.10
C ASP A 30 -19.94 13.88 20.31
N ILE A 31 -19.53 13.92 19.03
CA ILE A 31 -19.74 15.12 18.21
C ILE A 31 -21.23 15.39 17.96
N GLU A 32 -22.04 14.34 17.77
CA GLU A 32 -23.47 14.45 17.54
C GLU A 32 -24.17 15.06 18.76
N LYS A 33 -23.80 14.57 19.94
CA LYS A 33 -24.28 15.15 21.19
C LYS A 33 -23.90 16.63 21.29
N LYS A 34 -22.63 16.98 21.05
CA LYS A 34 -22.16 18.38 21.07
C LYS A 34 -22.88 19.26 20.06
N GLN A 35 -23.17 18.75 18.87
CA GLN A 35 -23.91 19.49 17.84
C GLN A 35 -25.36 19.71 18.21
N LYS A 36 -26.05 18.69 18.74
CA LYS A 36 -27.44 18.82 19.22
C LYS A 36 -27.54 19.87 20.33
N GLU A 37 -26.68 19.76 21.34
CA GLU A 37 -26.56 20.74 22.42
C GLU A 37 -26.27 22.14 21.89
N PHE A 38 -25.40 22.25 20.88
CA PHE A 38 -25.08 23.52 20.24
C PHE A 38 -26.27 24.12 19.47
N HIS A 39 -27.04 23.32 18.75
CA HIS A 39 -28.23 23.76 18.02
C HIS A 39 -29.36 24.18 18.96
N GLU A 40 -29.56 23.45 20.07
CA GLU A 40 -30.49 23.86 21.14
C GLU A 40 -30.06 25.19 21.77
N TRP A 41 -28.77 25.32 22.05
CA TRP A 41 -28.18 26.56 22.56
C TRP A 41 -28.38 27.74 21.59
N LEU A 42 -28.28 27.52 20.27
CA LEU A 42 -28.55 28.54 19.26
C LEU A 42 -30.04 28.91 19.20
N LYS A 43 -30.95 27.94 19.29
CA LYS A 43 -32.41 28.18 19.30
C LYS A 43 -32.87 29.01 20.49
N ALA A 44 -32.20 28.88 21.63
CA ALA A 44 -32.46 29.70 22.81
C ALA A 44 -32.01 31.18 22.66
N ARG A 45 -31.29 31.53 21.59
CA ARG A 45 -30.83 32.90 21.31
C ARG A 45 -31.81 33.62 20.37
N LYS A 46 -31.85 34.95 20.48
CA LYS A 46 -32.58 35.82 19.55
C LYS A 46 -31.78 35.97 18.25
N LEU A 47 -31.90 34.97 17.38
CA LEU A 47 -31.26 34.94 16.07
C LEU A 47 -31.99 35.85 15.07
N ALA A 48 -31.25 36.42 14.12
CA ALA A 48 -31.86 37.07 12.97
C ALA A 48 -32.56 36.03 12.06
N THR A 49 -33.55 36.45 11.26
CA THR A 49 -34.32 35.55 10.39
C THR A 49 -33.43 34.70 9.47
N ALA A 50 -32.38 35.30 8.89
CA ALA A 50 -31.42 34.60 8.03
C ALA A 50 -30.58 33.57 8.81
N GLU A 51 -30.21 33.87 10.06
CA GLU A 51 -29.42 32.99 10.93
C GLU A 51 -30.25 31.80 11.41
N ALA A 52 -31.51 32.04 11.78
CA ALA A 52 -32.46 30.98 12.12
C ALA A 52 -32.70 30.05 10.92
N ARG A 53 -32.84 30.60 9.71
CA ARG A 53 -32.99 29.82 8.46
C ARG A 53 -31.74 29.00 8.14
N ALA A 54 -30.54 29.56 8.31
CA ALA A 54 -29.28 28.85 8.07
C ALA A 54 -29.12 27.58 8.93
N ILE A 55 -29.53 27.64 10.20
CA ILE A 55 -29.41 26.50 11.14
C ILE A 55 -30.39 25.37 10.80
N THR A 56 -31.50 25.70 10.11
CA THR A 56 -32.50 24.70 9.72
C THR A 56 -32.14 23.89 8.48
N CYS A 57 -31.07 24.27 7.75
CA CYS A 57 -30.61 23.53 6.59
C CYS A 57 -30.10 22.14 7.00
N LYS A 58 -30.69 21.08 6.44
CA LYS A 58 -30.35 19.68 6.68
C LYS A 58 -29.72 19.00 5.47
N THR A 59 -29.75 19.60 4.30
CA THR A 59 -29.15 19.01 3.10
C THR A 59 -28.27 20.01 2.38
N SER A 60 -27.29 19.50 1.63
CA SER A 60 -26.44 20.34 0.78
C SER A 60 -27.27 21.17 -0.21
N GLU A 61 -28.38 20.61 -0.70
CA GLU A 61 -29.30 21.26 -1.63
C GLU A 61 -30.10 22.39 -0.97
N GLU A 62 -30.59 22.17 0.26
CA GLU A 62 -31.23 23.20 1.07
C GLU A 62 -30.25 24.34 1.38
N SER A 63 -28.98 24.03 1.67
CA SER A 63 -27.96 25.05 1.89
C SER A 63 -27.62 25.82 0.61
N ALA A 64 -27.54 25.15 -0.55
CA ALA A 64 -27.29 25.82 -1.83
C ALA A 64 -28.44 26.77 -2.18
N LYS A 65 -29.69 26.31 -2.01
CA LYS A 65 -30.89 27.12 -2.18
C LYS A 65 -30.91 28.30 -1.21
N PHE A 66 -30.57 28.08 0.06
CA PHE A 66 -30.45 29.16 1.05
C PHE A 66 -29.50 30.28 0.59
N TRP A 67 -28.34 29.92 0.04
CA TRP A 67 -27.36 30.90 -0.44
C TRP A 67 -27.79 31.60 -1.74
N ALA A 68 -28.47 30.89 -2.63
CA ALA A 68 -29.08 31.49 -3.82
C ALA A 68 -30.14 32.54 -3.42
N ASP A 69 -31.05 32.18 -2.51
CA ASP A 69 -32.08 33.06 -1.98
C ASP A 69 -31.46 34.27 -1.27
N MET A 70 -30.45 34.05 -0.41
CA MET A 70 -29.73 35.14 0.27
C MET A 70 -29.02 36.10 -0.69
N SER A 71 -28.42 35.58 -1.77
CA SER A 71 -27.78 36.41 -2.80
C SER A 71 -28.80 37.24 -3.57
N GLN A 72 -29.96 36.65 -3.88
CA GLN A 72 -31.06 37.33 -4.57
C GLN A 72 -31.73 38.39 -3.67
N ASP A 73 -31.91 38.09 -2.38
CA ASP A 73 -32.43 39.04 -1.38
C ASP A 73 -31.48 40.24 -1.23
N ALA A 74 -30.17 40.00 -1.16
CA ALA A 74 -29.15 41.05 -1.10
C ALA A 74 -29.13 41.92 -2.39
N GLN A 75 -29.34 41.30 -3.56
CA GLN A 75 -29.45 42.01 -4.83
C GLN A 75 -30.74 42.85 -4.89
N SER A 76 -31.87 42.31 -4.44
CA SER A 76 -33.16 43.01 -4.46
C SER A 76 -33.17 44.18 -3.45
N GLU A 77 -32.57 44.00 -2.27
CA GLU A 77 -32.39 45.06 -1.28
C GLU A 77 -31.46 46.17 -1.79
N PHE A 78 -30.45 45.82 -2.58
CA PHE A 78 -29.57 46.77 -3.26
C PHE A 78 -30.30 47.59 -4.31
N GLU A 79 -31.02 46.93 -5.21
CA GLU A 79 -31.85 47.54 -6.26
C GLU A 79 -32.92 48.47 -5.66
N GLY A 80 -33.53 48.10 -4.53
CA GLY A 80 -34.48 48.96 -3.80
C GLY A 80 -33.84 50.16 -3.08
N LYS A 81 -32.58 50.05 -2.64
CA LYS A 81 -31.86 51.11 -1.90
C LYS A 81 -30.98 52.00 -2.78
N HIS A 82 -31.06 51.87 -4.10
CA HIS A 82 -30.23 52.54 -5.10
C HIS A 82 -30.47 54.06 -5.24
N LYS A 83 -30.26 54.82 -4.16
CA LYS A 83 -30.03 56.27 -4.20
C LYS A 83 -28.70 56.75 -3.59
N LYS A 84 -27.95 55.97 -2.80
CA LYS A 84 -26.61 56.39 -2.30
C LYS A 84 -25.65 55.21 -2.01
N GLY A 85 -24.53 55.11 -2.75
CA GLY A 85 -23.21 54.67 -2.26
C GLY A 85 -22.90 53.21 -1.87
N TRP A 86 -23.80 52.22 -2.00
CA TRP A 86 -23.62 50.87 -1.41
C TRP A 86 -23.05 49.76 -2.33
N ARG A 87 -22.57 50.11 -3.53
CA ARG A 87 -22.14 49.14 -4.58
C ARG A 87 -21.05 48.16 -4.14
N LEU A 88 -20.16 48.57 -3.24
CA LEU A 88 -19.06 47.73 -2.73
C LEU A 88 -19.54 46.64 -1.77
N TRP A 89 -20.59 46.88 -0.99
CA TRP A 89 -21.11 45.91 -0.02
C TRP A 89 -21.81 44.74 -0.71
N VAL A 90 -22.60 45.03 -1.74
CA VAL A 90 -23.39 44.01 -2.45
C VAL A 90 -22.51 43.12 -3.30
N SER A 91 -21.49 43.69 -3.96
CA SER A 91 -20.50 42.90 -4.69
C SER A 91 -19.71 41.96 -3.76
N LYS A 92 -19.31 42.42 -2.57
CA LYS A 92 -18.65 41.58 -1.55
C LYS A 92 -19.55 40.46 -1.05
N TYR A 93 -20.84 40.77 -0.81
CA TYR A 93 -21.79 39.78 -0.32
C TYR A 93 -22.12 38.72 -1.37
N GLN A 94 -22.29 39.13 -2.63
CA GLN A 94 -22.48 38.21 -3.76
C GLN A 94 -21.26 37.32 -3.99
N SER A 95 -20.04 37.86 -3.92
CA SER A 95 -18.82 37.04 -4.04
C SER A 95 -18.70 36.05 -2.88
N PHE A 96 -19.05 36.48 -1.67
CA PHE A 96 -19.07 35.61 -0.49
C PHE A 96 -20.13 34.50 -0.60
N ALA A 97 -21.37 34.83 -0.97
CA ALA A 97 -22.45 33.85 -1.15
C ALA A 97 -22.11 32.83 -2.25
N LYS A 98 -21.51 33.27 -3.36
CA LYS A 98 -20.99 32.38 -4.40
C LYS A 98 -19.86 31.48 -3.87
N GLY A 99 -18.96 32.04 -3.06
CA GLY A 99 -17.90 31.28 -2.39
C GLY A 99 -18.43 30.22 -1.42
N ALA A 100 -19.44 30.57 -0.64
CA ALA A 100 -20.13 29.70 0.30
C ALA A 100 -20.89 28.56 -0.40
N ALA A 101 -21.60 28.86 -1.50
CA ALA A 101 -22.28 27.85 -2.30
C ALA A 101 -21.28 26.85 -2.91
N SER A 102 -20.19 27.34 -3.52
CA SER A 102 -19.10 26.51 -4.04
C SER A 102 -18.46 25.65 -2.94
N PHE A 103 -18.21 26.23 -1.76
CA PHE A 103 -17.65 25.47 -0.63
C PHE A 103 -18.57 24.32 -0.20
N MET A 104 -19.89 24.55 -0.16
CA MET A 104 -20.85 23.51 0.20
C MET A 104 -20.93 22.40 -0.87
N GLU A 105 -20.82 22.75 -2.15
CA GLU A 105 -20.71 21.75 -3.23
C GLU A 105 -19.44 20.91 -3.11
N ASP A 106 -18.32 21.54 -2.77
CA ASP A 106 -17.04 20.86 -2.56
C ASP A 106 -17.07 19.95 -1.31
N LEU A 107 -17.85 20.32 -0.29
CA LEU A 107 -18.02 19.54 0.94
C LEU A 107 -18.95 18.33 0.76
N LYS A 108 -19.81 18.32 -0.26
CA LYS A 108 -20.82 17.26 -0.48
C LYS A 108 -20.23 15.84 -0.47
N PRO A 109 -19.13 15.51 -1.17
CA PRO A 109 -18.63 14.14 -1.16
C PRO A 109 -18.09 13.71 0.22
N VAL A 110 -17.62 14.64 1.06
CA VAL A 110 -17.26 14.33 2.46
C VAL A 110 -18.51 13.96 3.25
N LEU A 111 -19.59 14.70 3.06
CA LEU A 111 -20.88 14.40 3.69
C LEU A 111 -21.40 13.04 3.25
N ASP A 112 -21.23 12.69 1.97
CA ASP A 112 -21.62 11.38 1.43
C ASP A 112 -20.78 10.23 2.04
N ILE A 113 -19.47 10.44 2.23
CA ILE A 113 -18.57 9.48 2.92
C ILE A 113 -19.00 9.31 4.39
N VAL A 114 -19.31 10.40 5.08
CA VAL A 114 -19.78 10.37 6.47
C VAL A 114 -21.14 9.68 6.58
N GLN A 115 -22.03 9.91 5.63
CA GLN A 115 -23.35 9.29 5.58
C GLN A 115 -23.27 7.78 5.27
N SER A 116 -22.37 7.37 4.38
CA SER A 116 -22.14 5.94 4.08
C SER A 116 -21.49 5.17 5.23
N ALA A 117 -20.82 5.85 6.17
CA ALA A 117 -20.37 5.26 7.43
C ALA A 117 -21.53 4.96 8.43
N GLY A 118 -22.79 5.14 8.03
CA GLY A 118 -23.97 4.63 8.74
C GLY A 118 -24.61 5.61 9.73
N VAL A 119 -24.21 6.88 9.75
CA VAL A 119 -24.73 7.87 10.71
C VAL A 119 -25.58 8.93 9.99
N PRO A 120 -26.82 9.23 10.45
CA PRO A 120 -27.71 10.26 9.86
C PRO A 120 -27.25 11.72 10.14
N TYR A 121 -25.94 11.92 10.29
CA TYR A 121 -25.29 13.10 10.85
C TYR A 121 -25.20 14.30 9.89
N SER A 122 -25.35 14.08 8.58
CA SER A 122 -25.08 15.09 7.56
C SER A 122 -25.90 16.38 7.75
N GLY A 123 -27.14 16.28 8.25
CA GLY A 123 -28.01 17.44 8.31
C GLY A 123 -27.69 18.48 9.39
N VAL A 124 -27.34 18.07 10.60
CA VAL A 124 -27.01 19.02 11.68
C VAL A 124 -25.67 19.70 11.40
N ALA A 125 -24.75 18.98 10.78
CA ALA A 125 -23.46 19.51 10.39
C ALA A 125 -23.55 20.50 9.22
N VAL A 126 -24.39 20.23 8.21
CA VAL A 126 -24.70 21.20 7.14
C VAL A 126 -25.20 22.51 7.75
N GLY A 127 -26.23 22.47 8.61
CA GLY A 127 -26.74 23.66 9.26
C GLY A 127 -25.70 24.41 10.10
N THR A 128 -24.76 23.70 10.72
CA THR A 128 -23.64 24.30 11.49
C THR A 128 -22.69 25.08 10.57
N VAL A 129 -22.33 24.52 9.42
CA VAL A 129 -21.43 25.16 8.43
C VAL A 129 -22.13 26.33 7.75
N THR A 130 -23.39 26.17 7.33
CA THR A 130 -24.20 27.25 6.75
C THR A 130 -24.37 28.41 7.74
N ALA A 131 -24.58 28.10 9.02
CA ALA A 131 -24.62 29.08 10.08
C ALA A 131 -23.28 29.82 10.22
N LEU A 132 -22.15 29.09 10.30
CA LEU A 132 -20.81 29.69 10.38
C LEU A 132 -20.59 30.73 9.27
N LEU A 133 -20.87 30.33 8.02
CA LEU A 133 -20.71 31.18 6.85
C LEU A 133 -21.66 32.39 6.90
N THR A 134 -22.89 32.21 7.38
CA THR A 134 -23.84 33.33 7.59
C THR A 134 -23.32 34.32 8.62
N PHE A 135 -22.69 33.84 9.70
CA PHE A 135 -22.13 34.70 10.74
C PHE A 135 -20.85 35.41 10.31
N SER A 136 -20.01 34.79 9.47
CA SER A 136 -18.78 35.38 8.96
C SER A 136 -18.99 36.36 7.79
N GLY A 137 -20.21 36.47 7.26
CA GLY A 137 -20.53 37.43 6.19
C GLY A 137 -21.01 38.81 6.70
N ARG A 138 -20.98 39.09 8.02
CA ARG A 138 -21.72 40.21 8.64
C ARG A 138 -20.90 41.20 9.49
N LYS A 139 -19.61 41.00 9.77
CA LYS A 139 -18.80 41.63 10.86
C LYS A 139 -17.30 41.92 10.50
N ASN A 140 -17.03 43.02 9.79
CA ASN A 140 -15.79 43.33 9.05
C ASN A 140 -14.35 43.14 9.63
N ASP A 141 -14.04 43.14 10.93
CA ASP A 141 -12.62 43.32 11.36
C ASP A 141 -11.89 42.06 11.89
N MET A 142 -12.58 41.19 12.63
CA MET A 142 -12.03 39.88 13.05
C MET A 142 -12.20 38.81 11.95
N GLU A 143 -12.82 39.22 10.84
CA GLU A 143 -13.24 38.41 9.71
C GLU A 143 -12.11 38.04 8.76
N ASN A 144 -11.07 38.84 8.63
CA ASN A 144 -9.97 38.50 7.72
C ASN A 144 -9.25 37.22 8.16
N GLN A 145 -9.09 37.00 9.47
CA GLN A 145 -8.46 35.78 9.99
C GLN A 145 -9.35 34.55 9.84
N ILE A 146 -10.66 34.67 10.10
CA ILE A 146 -11.60 33.56 9.97
C ILE A 146 -11.88 33.26 8.50
N SER A 147 -12.03 34.28 7.66
CA SER A 147 -12.16 34.14 6.21
C SER A 147 -10.90 33.53 5.61
N SER A 148 -9.71 34.00 6.00
CA SER A 148 -8.43 33.40 5.59
C SER A 148 -8.27 31.97 6.08
N ALA A 149 -8.79 31.63 7.28
CA ALA A 149 -8.79 30.25 7.76
C ALA A 149 -9.75 29.35 6.97
N ILE A 150 -10.95 29.85 6.63
CA ILE A 150 -11.93 29.12 5.81
C ILE A 150 -11.43 28.97 4.36
N GLU A 151 -10.84 30.00 3.78
CA GLU A 151 -10.18 29.95 2.47
C GLU A 151 -8.98 29.01 2.49
N GLY A 152 -8.16 29.07 3.53
CA GLY A 152 -7.03 28.15 3.71
C GLY A 152 -7.43 26.70 3.94
N VAL A 153 -8.64 26.44 4.47
CA VAL A 153 -9.26 25.12 4.48
C VAL A 153 -9.73 24.77 3.07
N LYS A 154 -10.50 25.64 2.41
CA LYS A 154 -11.01 25.45 1.04
C LYS A 154 -9.90 25.11 0.04
N ASP A 155 -8.81 25.85 0.04
CA ASP A 155 -7.67 25.64 -0.88
C ASP A 155 -6.92 24.33 -0.60
N ARG A 156 -7.03 23.80 0.61
CA ARG A 156 -6.40 22.55 1.03
C ARG A 156 -7.31 21.34 0.96
N LEU A 157 -8.62 21.53 0.74
CA LEU A 157 -9.56 20.47 0.44
C LEU A 157 -9.38 20.08 -1.03
N PRO A 158 -8.78 18.92 -1.35
CA PRO A 158 -8.66 18.51 -2.75
C PRO A 158 -10.06 18.26 -3.28
N GLY A 159 -10.31 18.56 -4.56
CA GLY A 159 -11.66 18.44 -5.13
C GLY A 159 -12.23 17.06 -4.84
N PHE A 160 -13.16 16.97 -3.87
CA PHE A 160 -13.46 15.68 -3.26
C PHE A 160 -14.10 14.67 -4.22
N LYS A 161 -14.55 15.15 -5.38
CA LYS A 161 -14.94 14.35 -6.55
C LYS A 161 -13.85 13.38 -7.00
N MET A 162 -12.56 13.76 -6.91
CA MET A 162 -11.45 12.85 -7.24
C MET A 162 -11.42 11.64 -6.30
N TYR A 163 -11.78 11.85 -5.04
CA TYR A 163 -11.76 10.79 -4.05
C TYR A 163 -12.83 9.73 -4.28
N GLN A 164 -14.04 10.15 -4.68
CA GLN A 164 -15.14 9.24 -4.98
C GLN A 164 -14.80 8.25 -6.11
N ALA A 165 -13.96 8.65 -7.07
CA ALA A 165 -13.48 7.79 -8.16
C ALA A 165 -12.35 6.82 -7.75
N ILE A 166 -11.62 7.13 -6.67
CA ILE A 166 -10.49 6.32 -6.18
C ILE A 166 -10.95 5.25 -5.17
N TYR A 167 -12.14 5.41 -4.55
CA TYR A 167 -12.64 4.62 -3.40
C TYR A 167 -13.48 3.37 -3.71
N ALA A 168 -13.45 2.82 -4.92
CA ALA A 168 -14.20 1.59 -5.20
C ALA A 168 -13.62 0.36 -4.47
N ASP A 169 -12.35 0.41 -4.07
CA ASP A 169 -11.64 -0.74 -3.51
C ASP A 169 -11.61 -0.70 -1.97
N ASN A 170 -11.43 -1.86 -1.33
CA ASN A 170 -11.39 -2.00 0.14
C ASN A 170 -9.95 -2.22 0.62
N THR A 171 -9.00 -1.43 0.14
CA THR A 171 -7.59 -1.55 0.56
C THR A 171 -7.36 -0.88 1.92
N GLU A 172 -6.39 -1.39 2.69
CA GLU A 172 -6.03 -0.85 4.03
C GLU A 172 -5.65 0.65 3.97
N LEU A 173 -4.93 1.06 2.92
CA LEU A 173 -4.54 2.45 2.68
C LEU A 173 -5.77 3.36 2.43
N GLU A 174 -6.78 2.85 1.74
CA GLU A 174 -8.02 3.57 1.47
C GLU A 174 -8.91 3.67 2.72
N ILE A 175 -8.92 2.64 3.58
CA ILE A 175 -9.58 2.67 4.90
C ILE A 175 -8.93 3.74 5.80
N ASP A 176 -7.60 3.80 5.86
CA ASP A 176 -6.87 4.80 6.62
C ASP A 176 -7.15 6.23 6.10
N LEU A 177 -7.18 6.41 4.78
CA LEU A 177 -7.54 7.70 4.17
C LEU A 177 -8.98 8.14 4.54
N ARG A 178 -9.96 7.23 4.47
CA ARG A 178 -11.35 7.51 4.91
C ARG A 178 -11.39 7.94 6.39
N LYS A 179 -10.62 7.27 7.26
CA LYS A 179 -10.49 7.63 8.68
C LYS A 179 -9.92 9.04 8.87
N LYS A 180 -8.87 9.41 8.11
CA LYS A 180 -8.27 10.74 8.17
C LYS A 180 -9.21 11.85 7.67
N ILE A 181 -9.90 11.63 6.55
CA ILE A 181 -10.93 12.54 6.02
C ILE A 181 -12.01 12.79 7.07
N LEU A 182 -12.46 11.71 7.70
CA LEU A 182 -13.44 11.79 8.75
C LEU A 182 -12.95 12.67 9.93
N PHE A 183 -11.73 12.44 10.43
CA PHE A 183 -11.21 13.25 11.54
C PHE A 183 -11.03 14.72 11.19
N ALA A 184 -10.55 15.03 9.98
CA ALA A 184 -10.45 16.41 9.51
C ALA A 184 -11.82 17.11 9.51
N TYR A 185 -12.85 16.40 9.03
CA TYR A 185 -14.22 16.90 9.03
C TYR A 185 -14.76 17.16 10.44
N LEU A 186 -14.56 16.21 11.37
CA LEU A 186 -14.97 16.37 12.76
C LEU A 186 -14.30 17.58 13.43
N ALA A 187 -12.99 17.74 13.24
CA ALA A 187 -12.24 18.88 13.75
C ALA A 187 -12.73 20.22 13.18
N PHE A 188 -13.07 20.25 11.88
CA PHE A 188 -13.62 21.44 11.22
C PHE A 188 -14.98 21.84 11.79
N ILE A 189 -15.85 20.86 12.06
CA ILE A 189 -17.15 21.09 12.71
C ILE A 189 -16.99 21.63 14.13
N GLU A 190 -16.08 21.07 14.93
CA GLU A 190 -15.80 21.59 16.28
C GLU A 190 -15.30 23.03 16.25
N MET A 191 -14.39 23.34 15.32
CA MET A 191 -13.90 24.69 15.08
C MET A 191 -15.07 25.63 14.71
N SER A 192 -15.96 25.19 13.82
CA SER A 192 -17.13 25.95 13.38
C SER A 192 -18.05 26.30 14.56
N MET A 193 -18.37 25.33 15.41
CA MET A 193 -19.17 25.55 16.62
C MET A 193 -18.49 26.55 17.57
N ALA A 194 -17.17 26.43 17.76
CA ALA A 194 -16.40 27.32 18.62
C ALA A 194 -16.41 28.78 18.12
N ILE A 195 -16.26 28.98 16.81
CA ILE A 195 -16.28 30.31 16.18
C ILE A 195 -17.67 30.95 16.36
N ILE A 196 -18.74 30.20 16.09
CA ILE A 196 -20.11 30.72 16.25
C ILE A 196 -20.38 31.07 17.72
N LYS A 197 -20.01 30.20 18.67
CA LYS A 197 -20.15 30.48 20.11
C LYS A 197 -19.46 31.79 20.50
N TYR A 198 -18.28 32.05 19.95
CA TYR A 198 -17.55 33.30 20.18
C TYR A 198 -18.30 34.53 19.64
N TYR A 199 -18.90 34.45 18.45
CA TYR A 199 -19.64 35.57 17.86
C TYR A 199 -20.85 36.03 18.68
N PHE A 200 -21.45 35.13 19.46
CA PHE A 200 -22.60 35.38 20.33
C PHE A 200 -22.25 35.87 21.74
N GLN A 201 -20.97 35.90 22.12
CA GLN A 201 -20.58 36.45 23.43
C GLN A 201 -20.79 37.97 23.48
N ALA A 202 -21.06 38.53 24.66
CA ALA A 202 -21.16 39.98 24.85
C ALA A 202 -19.84 40.68 24.49
N GLY A 203 -19.88 41.92 23.99
CA GLY A 203 -18.71 42.62 23.43
C GLY A 203 -17.48 42.69 24.36
N TYR A 204 -17.70 42.86 25.66
CA TYR A 204 -16.62 42.87 26.66
C TYR A 204 -16.03 41.47 26.93
N ARG A 205 -16.84 40.41 26.87
CA ARG A 205 -16.35 39.02 26.95
C ARG A 205 -15.56 38.61 25.70
N ARG A 206 -15.94 39.11 24.53
CA ARG A 206 -15.17 38.94 23.29
C ARG A 206 -13.79 39.59 23.40
N TRP A 207 -13.72 40.82 23.90
CA TRP A 207 -12.46 41.51 24.17
C TRP A 207 -11.57 40.73 25.16
N GLY A 208 -12.12 40.26 26.28
CA GLY A 208 -11.35 39.44 27.23
C GLY A 208 -10.90 38.10 26.64
N THR A 209 -11.72 37.45 25.82
CA THR A 209 -11.34 36.18 25.18
C THR A 209 -10.28 36.39 24.09
N ALA A 210 -10.35 37.49 23.33
CA ALA A 210 -9.33 37.84 22.34
C ALA A 210 -7.97 38.15 23.00
N LEU A 211 -7.97 38.77 24.19
CA LEU A 211 -6.75 39.10 24.94
C LEU A 211 -6.12 37.91 25.67
N PHE A 212 -6.92 36.98 26.20
CA PHE A 212 -6.42 35.86 27.02
C PHE A 212 -6.42 34.49 26.33
N HIS A 213 -7.12 34.31 25.20
CA HIS A 213 -7.27 33.03 24.50
C HIS A 213 -6.97 33.13 22.99
N SER A 214 -6.11 34.06 22.57
CA SER A 214 -5.75 34.28 21.16
C SER A 214 -5.27 33.00 20.45
N ASN A 215 -4.64 32.09 21.17
CA ASN A 215 -4.12 30.84 20.61
C ASN A 215 -5.19 29.75 20.40
N LYS A 216 -6.39 29.86 20.97
CA LYS A 216 -7.39 28.78 20.88
C LYS A 216 -7.85 28.54 19.45
N PHE A 217 -8.23 29.59 18.74
CA PHE A 217 -8.67 29.48 17.34
C PHE A 217 -7.50 29.09 16.44
N LYS A 218 -6.32 29.67 16.68
CA LYS A 218 -5.10 29.29 15.98
C LYS A 218 -4.81 27.79 16.12
N ASN A 219 -4.84 27.24 17.34
CA ASN A 219 -4.62 25.82 17.58
C ASN A 219 -5.66 24.93 16.91
N MET A 220 -6.94 25.33 16.91
CA MET A 220 -8.01 24.59 16.21
C MET A 220 -7.80 24.63 14.68
N THR A 221 -7.43 25.78 14.13
CA THR A 221 -7.10 25.94 12.72
C THR A 221 -5.86 25.14 12.34
N ASP A 222 -4.80 25.20 13.13
CA ASP A 222 -3.58 24.41 12.94
C ASP A 222 -3.87 22.90 12.99
N ASN A 223 -4.76 22.46 13.88
CA ASN A 223 -5.19 21.07 13.94
C ASN A 223 -5.94 20.63 12.67
N VAL A 224 -6.87 21.44 12.17
CA VAL A 224 -7.57 21.17 10.91
C VAL A 224 -6.55 21.13 9.75
N TYR A 225 -5.59 22.06 9.72
CA TYR A 225 -4.55 22.07 8.70
C TYR A 225 -3.63 20.85 8.73
N ASN A 226 -3.24 20.39 9.92
CA ASN A 226 -2.44 19.18 10.07
C ASN A 226 -3.21 17.96 9.54
N LEU A 227 -4.48 17.81 9.91
CA LEU A 227 -5.32 16.70 9.42
C LEU A 227 -5.53 16.75 7.90
N LEU A 228 -5.69 17.95 7.31
CA LEU A 228 -5.77 18.12 5.86
C LEU A 228 -4.44 17.80 5.16
N SER A 229 -3.32 18.15 5.78
CA SER A 229 -1.99 17.79 5.29
C SER A 229 -1.78 16.27 5.31
N ASP A 230 -2.23 15.58 6.36
CA ASP A 230 -2.14 14.13 6.47
C ASP A 230 -2.97 13.40 5.41
N ILE A 231 -4.15 13.95 5.07
CA ILE A 231 -4.99 13.47 3.97
C ILE A 231 -4.22 13.61 2.65
N ARG A 232 -3.66 14.79 2.39
CA ARG A 232 -2.90 15.05 1.16
C ARG A 232 -1.71 14.10 1.01
N LEU A 233 -0.89 13.95 2.05
CA LEU A 233 0.24 13.03 2.05
C LEU A 233 -0.20 11.60 1.72
N ARG A 234 -1.28 11.13 2.34
CA ARG A 234 -1.81 9.79 2.08
C ARG A 234 -2.35 9.61 0.66
N CYS A 235 -2.87 10.67 0.06
CA CYS A 235 -3.30 10.68 -1.33
C CYS A 235 -2.12 10.65 -2.30
N GLU A 236 -1.04 11.38 -2.00
CA GLU A 236 0.21 11.34 -2.78
C GLU A 236 0.84 9.93 -2.72
N GLU A 237 0.79 9.26 -1.56
CA GLU A 237 1.21 7.85 -1.42
C GLU A 237 0.35 6.89 -2.27
N LEU A 238 -0.98 7.00 -2.20
CA LEU A 238 -1.90 6.18 -3.00
C LEU A 238 -1.74 6.43 -4.51
N LEU A 239 -1.56 7.69 -4.91
CA LEU A 239 -1.34 8.04 -6.30
C LEU A 239 0.01 7.53 -6.79
N SER A 240 1.06 7.65 -5.98
CA SER A 240 2.37 7.06 -6.28
C SER A 240 2.29 5.54 -6.44
N LEU A 241 1.54 4.86 -5.57
CA LEU A 241 1.29 3.42 -5.67
C LEU A 241 0.57 3.06 -6.97
N LYS A 242 -0.55 3.74 -7.29
CA LYS A 242 -1.34 3.44 -8.51
C LYS A 242 -0.56 3.80 -9.79
N VAL A 243 0.21 4.90 -9.79
CA VAL A 243 1.09 5.27 -10.92
C VAL A 243 2.20 4.23 -11.11
N HIS A 244 2.82 3.76 -10.03
CA HIS A 244 3.83 2.70 -10.10
C HIS A 244 3.25 1.40 -10.69
N THR A 245 2.05 1.02 -10.28
CA THR A 245 1.33 -0.13 -10.85
C THR A 245 1.03 0.09 -12.34
N LEU A 246 0.49 1.25 -12.72
CA LEU A 246 0.11 1.57 -14.10
C LEU A 246 1.31 1.65 -15.04
N VAL A 247 2.41 2.27 -14.61
CA VAL A 247 3.66 2.35 -15.37
C VAL A 247 4.29 0.96 -15.51
N GLY A 248 4.21 0.13 -14.46
CA GLY A 248 4.59 -1.27 -14.50
C GLY A 248 3.77 -2.06 -15.53
N ASP A 249 2.46 -1.89 -15.55
CA ASP A 249 1.56 -2.64 -16.44
C ASP A 249 1.70 -2.21 -17.92
N VAL A 250 1.86 -0.91 -18.19
CA VAL A 250 2.09 -0.39 -19.55
C VAL A 250 3.47 -0.78 -20.08
N GLY A 251 4.51 -0.78 -19.22
CA GLY A 251 5.84 -1.28 -19.57
C GLY A 251 5.85 -2.77 -19.87
N LYS A 252 5.14 -3.57 -19.06
CA LYS A 252 4.95 -5.02 -19.27
C LYS A 252 4.21 -5.31 -20.57
N LEU A 253 3.11 -4.62 -20.87
CA LEU A 253 2.33 -4.83 -22.09
C LEU A 253 3.12 -4.48 -23.37
N ARG A 254 3.91 -3.40 -23.35
CA ARG A 254 4.74 -3.01 -24.49
C ARG A 254 5.90 -3.98 -24.71
N GLY A 255 6.52 -4.47 -23.64
CA GLY A 255 7.56 -5.49 -23.70
C GLY A 255 7.04 -6.88 -24.10
N LEU A 256 5.84 -7.26 -23.68
CA LEU A 256 5.21 -8.55 -23.99
C LEU A 256 4.81 -8.70 -25.46
N ASN A 257 4.28 -7.64 -26.07
CA ASN A 257 3.78 -7.69 -27.44
C ASN A 257 4.91 -7.86 -28.47
N GLU A 258 6.09 -7.30 -28.23
CA GLU A 258 7.27 -7.47 -29.11
C GLU A 258 8.05 -8.76 -28.84
N THR A 259 7.89 -9.38 -27.65
CA THR A 259 8.65 -10.58 -27.23
C THR A 259 7.93 -11.92 -27.39
N MET A 260 6.60 -11.93 -27.53
CA MET A 260 5.83 -13.18 -27.67
C MET A 260 6.14 -13.97 -28.96
N CYS A 261 6.66 -13.33 -30.02
CA CYS A 261 6.98 -14.02 -31.27
C CYS A 261 8.33 -14.77 -31.26
N SER A 262 9.36 -14.25 -30.57
CA SER A 262 10.73 -14.80 -30.68
C SER A 262 11.07 -15.92 -29.68
N ASN A 263 10.30 -16.10 -28.59
CA ASN A 263 10.59 -17.11 -27.54
C ASN A 263 9.59 -18.28 -27.47
N ARG A 264 8.63 -18.32 -28.39
CA ARG A 264 7.65 -19.43 -28.46
C ARG A 264 8.32 -20.78 -28.65
N TRP A 265 9.44 -20.81 -29.38
CA TRP A 265 10.18 -22.03 -29.65
C TRP A 265 10.81 -22.61 -28.37
N CYS A 266 11.55 -21.84 -27.57
CA CYS A 266 12.15 -22.30 -26.29
C CYS A 266 11.10 -22.99 -25.40
N ARG A 267 9.97 -22.32 -25.20
CA ARG A 267 8.86 -22.85 -24.37
C ARG A 267 8.33 -24.18 -24.90
N THR A 268 8.18 -24.29 -26.22
CA THR A 268 7.65 -25.49 -26.86
C THR A 268 8.63 -26.67 -26.71
N PHE A 269 9.92 -26.44 -26.94
CA PHE A 269 10.95 -27.48 -26.80
C PHE A 269 11.15 -27.93 -25.35
N LEU A 270 11.03 -27.01 -24.38
CA LEU A 270 11.11 -27.36 -22.96
C LEU A 270 9.82 -28.00 -22.41
N GLY A 271 8.77 -28.18 -23.23
CA GLY A 271 7.49 -28.71 -22.77
C GLY A 271 6.74 -27.76 -21.82
N LEU A 272 7.10 -26.47 -21.82
CA LEU A 272 6.52 -25.39 -21.02
C LEU A 272 5.58 -24.51 -21.87
N SER A 273 4.79 -25.16 -22.73
CA SER A 273 3.88 -24.45 -23.66
C SER A 273 2.82 -23.65 -22.93
N SER A 274 2.34 -24.13 -21.77
CA SER A 274 1.39 -23.39 -20.92
C SER A 274 2.07 -22.24 -20.17
N TRP A 275 3.24 -22.47 -19.56
CA TRP A 275 3.90 -21.49 -18.68
C TRP A 275 4.16 -20.15 -19.35
N THR A 276 3.56 -19.07 -18.88
CA THR A 276 3.94 -17.68 -19.25
C THR A 276 4.59 -16.95 -18.09
N PRO A 277 5.43 -15.92 -18.34
CA PRO A 277 5.91 -15.03 -17.29
C PRO A 277 4.78 -14.37 -16.49
N GLU A 278 3.67 -14.04 -17.15
CA GLU A 278 2.49 -13.40 -16.54
C GLU A 278 1.80 -14.36 -15.59
N GLU A 279 1.54 -15.60 -16.02
CA GLU A 279 0.97 -16.64 -15.16
C GLU A 279 1.90 -16.96 -13.99
N HIS A 280 3.21 -17.01 -14.22
CA HIS A 280 4.18 -17.21 -13.16
C HIS A 280 4.14 -16.07 -12.15
N HIS A 281 4.13 -14.82 -12.62
CA HIS A 281 4.00 -13.64 -11.76
C HIS A 281 2.69 -13.63 -10.97
N GLN A 282 1.57 -13.98 -11.60
CA GLN A 282 0.28 -14.13 -10.93
C GLN A 282 0.31 -15.24 -9.87
N LYS A 283 1.00 -16.36 -10.15
CA LYS A 283 1.22 -17.43 -9.16
C LYS A 283 2.02 -16.94 -7.96
N LEU A 284 3.08 -16.16 -8.19
CA LEU A 284 3.87 -15.52 -7.13
C LEU A 284 3.00 -14.56 -6.29
N LEU A 285 2.21 -13.69 -6.92
CA LEU A 285 1.34 -12.75 -6.21
C LEU A 285 0.27 -13.47 -5.38
N ARG A 286 -0.33 -14.54 -5.92
CA ARG A 286 -1.27 -15.37 -5.18
C ARG A 286 -0.63 -16.02 -3.97
N TYR A 287 0.59 -16.53 -4.14
CA TYR A 287 1.35 -17.14 -3.05
C TYR A 287 1.72 -16.13 -1.95
N ILE A 288 2.12 -14.91 -2.33
CA ILE A 288 2.34 -13.79 -1.40
C ILE A 288 1.05 -13.48 -0.62
N GLY A 289 -0.09 -13.41 -1.31
CA GLY A 289 -1.41 -13.23 -0.67
C GLY A 289 -1.69 -14.30 0.38
N TRP A 290 -1.49 -15.58 0.03
CA TRP A 290 -1.66 -16.69 0.99
C TRP A 290 -0.75 -16.59 2.21
N LEU A 291 0.51 -16.17 2.04
CA LEU A 291 1.43 -15.97 3.16
C LEU A 291 0.99 -14.83 4.09
N HIS A 292 0.46 -13.73 3.53
CA HIS A 292 -0.05 -12.63 4.34
C HIS A 292 -1.34 -12.99 5.07
N ASP A 293 -2.26 -13.69 4.40
CA ASP A 293 -3.49 -14.19 5.02
C ASP A 293 -3.17 -15.13 6.19
N ASP A 294 -2.27 -16.10 5.98
CA ASP A 294 -1.78 -17.03 7.02
C ASP A 294 -1.13 -16.29 8.19
N SER A 295 -0.25 -15.33 7.90
CA SER A 295 0.40 -14.49 8.91
C SER A 295 -0.60 -13.65 9.73
N SER A 296 -1.74 -13.25 9.15
CA SER A 296 -2.74 -12.45 9.84
C SER A 296 -3.58 -13.27 10.83
N VAL A 297 -3.85 -14.53 10.50
CA VAL A 297 -4.59 -15.47 11.36
C VAL A 297 -3.73 -15.90 12.54
N GLU A 298 -2.41 -16.01 12.34
CA GLU A 298 -1.45 -16.50 13.32
C GLU A 298 -0.70 -15.37 14.07
N ALA A 299 -1.38 -14.26 14.38
CA ALA A 299 -0.77 -13.06 14.95
C ALA A 299 -0.09 -13.26 16.34
N ILE A 300 -0.38 -14.38 17.03
CA ILE A 300 0.25 -14.73 18.32
C ILE A 300 1.67 -15.33 18.17
N TYR A 301 2.04 -15.76 16.97
CA TYR A 301 3.37 -16.31 16.66
C TYR A 301 4.23 -15.26 15.96
N GLU A 302 5.54 -15.45 16.01
CA GLU A 302 6.50 -14.64 15.28
C GLU A 302 6.19 -14.72 13.77
N GLN A 303 6.09 -13.56 13.14
CA GLN A 303 5.87 -13.43 11.71
C GLN A 303 7.07 -12.76 11.05
N MET A 304 7.33 -13.11 9.80
CA MET A 304 8.42 -12.54 9.01
C MET A 304 8.04 -11.14 8.49
N THR A 305 8.02 -10.17 9.40
CA THR A 305 7.72 -8.77 9.10
C THR A 305 8.88 -8.07 8.40
N PRO A 306 8.68 -6.92 7.72
CA PRO A 306 9.76 -6.16 7.10
C PRO A 306 10.93 -5.84 8.05
N GLY A 307 10.63 -5.48 9.31
CA GLY A 307 11.67 -5.22 10.32
C GLY A 307 12.47 -6.46 10.69
N LYS A 308 11.83 -7.63 10.75
CA LYS A 308 12.52 -8.91 11.01
C LYS A 308 13.39 -9.30 9.83
N ILE A 309 12.90 -9.13 8.59
CA ILE A 309 13.68 -9.38 7.37
C ILE A 309 14.95 -8.53 7.37
N GLU A 310 14.85 -7.23 7.65
CA GLU A 310 16.01 -6.33 7.77
C GLU A 310 16.99 -6.79 8.86
N THR A 311 16.48 -7.29 9.98
CA THR A 311 17.32 -7.84 11.05
C THR A 311 18.06 -9.09 10.55
N ARG A 312 17.37 -10.04 9.93
CA ARG A 312 17.95 -11.27 9.38
C ARG A 312 18.96 -11.02 8.27
N ARG A 313 18.78 -9.97 7.47
CA ARG A 313 19.76 -9.56 6.45
C ARG A 313 21.08 -9.06 7.04
N ARG A 314 21.05 -8.56 8.28
CA ARG A 314 22.25 -8.15 9.01
C ARG A 314 22.92 -9.32 9.74
N ASP A 315 22.30 -10.51 9.72
CA ASP A 315 22.94 -11.71 10.27
C ASP A 315 24.21 -12.01 9.47
N ARG A 316 25.28 -12.36 10.19
CA ARG A 316 26.59 -12.65 9.61
C ARG A 316 26.52 -13.66 8.47
N VAL A 317 25.68 -14.70 8.61
CA VAL A 317 25.51 -15.76 7.60
C VAL A 317 24.99 -15.18 6.28
N PHE A 318 24.02 -14.26 6.32
CA PHE A 318 23.48 -13.63 5.12
C PHE A 318 24.48 -12.65 4.51
N ILE A 319 25.16 -11.85 5.33
CA ILE A 319 26.21 -10.91 4.85
C ILE A 319 27.31 -11.67 4.11
N GLU A 320 27.81 -12.76 4.67
CA GLU A 320 28.84 -13.60 4.04
C GLU A 320 28.33 -14.26 2.76
N TRP A 321 27.10 -14.78 2.76
CA TRP A 321 26.48 -15.33 1.56
C TRP A 321 26.28 -14.26 0.46
N ASN A 322 26.00 -13.01 0.81
CA ASN A 322 25.72 -11.96 -0.18
C ASN A 322 26.99 -11.27 -0.75
N VAL A 323 28.20 -11.77 -0.46
CA VAL A 323 29.45 -11.20 -1.00
C VAL A 323 29.51 -11.44 -2.52
N PRO A 324 29.49 -10.40 -3.38
CA PRO A 324 29.22 -10.55 -4.82
C PRO A 324 30.24 -11.37 -5.59
N THR A 325 31.47 -11.50 -5.09
CA THR A 325 32.60 -12.11 -5.81
C THR A 325 32.69 -13.63 -5.72
N VAL A 326 31.88 -14.28 -4.89
CA VAL A 326 31.99 -15.71 -4.59
C VAL A 326 30.70 -16.43 -4.91
N SER A 327 30.74 -17.58 -5.60
CA SER A 327 29.55 -18.42 -5.74
C SER A 327 29.18 -19.04 -4.40
N SER A 328 27.94 -18.83 -3.95
CA SER A 328 27.49 -19.30 -2.64
C SER A 328 26.03 -19.73 -2.62
N LEU A 329 25.75 -20.77 -1.82
CA LEU A 329 24.43 -21.33 -1.60
C LEU A 329 24.07 -21.16 -0.13
N LEU A 330 22.90 -20.58 0.14
CA LEU A 330 22.33 -20.42 1.47
C LEU A 330 21.03 -21.22 1.55
N ILE A 331 20.95 -22.11 2.54
CA ILE A 331 19.71 -22.79 2.90
C ILE A 331 19.14 -22.16 4.16
N ILE A 332 17.91 -21.65 4.06
CA ILE A 332 17.13 -21.18 5.20
C ILE A 332 16.10 -22.26 5.54
N ARG A 333 16.25 -22.83 6.73
CA ARG A 333 15.30 -23.80 7.30
C ARG A 333 14.35 -23.07 8.23
N GLY A 334 13.13 -22.86 7.77
CA GLY A 334 12.05 -22.34 8.60
C GLY A 334 11.44 -23.47 9.41
N VAL A 335 11.41 -23.32 10.74
CA VAL A 335 10.70 -24.24 11.64
C VAL A 335 9.44 -23.52 12.11
N ASN A 336 8.28 -23.95 11.62
CA ASN A 336 6.99 -23.50 12.16
C ASN A 336 6.85 -23.95 13.63
N ASN A 337 6.16 -23.16 14.45
CA ASN A 337 6.00 -23.46 15.88
C ASN A 337 5.27 -24.80 16.09
N GLU A 338 5.70 -25.60 17.06
CA GLU A 338 5.18 -26.97 17.27
C GLU A 338 3.65 -27.04 17.41
N ASN A 339 3.03 -26.00 17.99
CA ASN A 339 1.58 -25.93 18.22
C ASN A 339 0.75 -25.80 16.94
N ILE A 340 1.34 -25.25 15.87
CA ILE A 340 0.66 -25.01 14.57
C ILE A 340 1.28 -25.83 13.43
N ARG A 341 2.45 -26.43 13.68
CA ARG A 341 3.19 -27.17 12.66
C ARG A 341 2.40 -28.35 12.08
N GLN A 342 1.51 -28.97 12.85
CA GLN A 342 0.63 -30.01 12.34
C GLN A 342 -0.47 -29.40 11.46
N GLY A 343 -0.32 -29.51 10.14
CA GLY A 343 -1.33 -29.08 9.17
C GLY A 343 -1.03 -27.76 8.49
N LYS A 344 -0.04 -27.00 8.97
CA LYS A 344 0.41 -25.78 8.30
C LYS A 344 1.05 -26.12 6.95
N LEU A 345 0.48 -25.55 5.89
CA LEU A 345 0.95 -25.78 4.53
C LEU A 345 2.09 -24.84 4.15
N LEU A 346 2.11 -23.63 4.72
CA LEU A 346 3.05 -22.56 4.39
C LEU A 346 4.24 -22.52 5.35
N ASN A 347 5.35 -21.94 4.91
CA ASN A 347 6.51 -21.71 5.77
C ASN A 347 6.63 -20.22 6.07
N TRP A 348 6.67 -19.86 7.35
CA TRP A 348 6.75 -18.47 7.79
C TRP A 348 8.01 -17.74 7.26
N THR A 349 9.09 -18.47 6.91
CA THR A 349 10.31 -17.88 6.35
C THR A 349 10.25 -17.60 4.85
N SER A 350 9.23 -18.10 4.13
CA SER A 350 9.08 -17.89 2.68
C SER A 350 9.01 -16.42 2.29
N LEU A 351 8.42 -15.56 3.15
CA LEU A 351 8.40 -14.10 2.94
C LEU A 351 9.80 -13.48 2.83
N PHE A 352 10.83 -14.07 3.44
CA PHE A 352 12.20 -13.59 3.31
C PHE A 352 12.75 -13.78 1.88
N ALA A 353 12.50 -14.94 1.26
CA ALA A 353 12.89 -15.20 -0.12
C ALA A 353 12.14 -14.29 -1.09
N LEU A 354 10.86 -14.03 -0.83
CA LEU A 354 10.05 -13.14 -1.68
C LEU A 354 10.45 -11.67 -1.54
N ASP A 355 10.86 -11.21 -0.34
CA ASP A 355 11.45 -9.88 -0.17
C ASP A 355 12.75 -9.73 -0.96
N LEU A 356 13.62 -10.75 -0.96
CA LEU A 356 14.82 -10.75 -1.80
C LEU A 356 14.47 -10.62 -3.28
N VAL A 357 13.53 -11.43 -3.78
CA VAL A 357 13.06 -11.37 -5.18
C VAL A 357 12.46 -10.01 -5.50
N TYR A 358 11.65 -9.44 -4.60
CA TYR A 358 11.07 -8.12 -4.77
C TYR A 358 12.14 -7.03 -4.92
N ARG A 359 13.25 -7.10 -4.17
CA ARG A 359 14.36 -6.14 -4.29
C ARG A 359 15.16 -6.32 -5.57
N LEU A 360 15.50 -7.57 -5.91
CA LEU A 360 16.14 -7.88 -7.20
C LEU A 360 15.30 -7.36 -8.37
N HIS A 361 13.97 -7.46 -8.26
CA HIS A 361 13.05 -6.90 -9.26
C HIS A 361 12.96 -5.37 -9.19
N LYS A 362 12.92 -4.75 -8.01
CA LYS A 362 12.77 -3.30 -7.87
C LYS A 362 13.99 -2.54 -8.40
N ASP A 363 15.17 -3.14 -8.28
CA ASP A 363 16.43 -2.54 -8.72
C ASP A 363 16.64 -2.63 -10.25
N SER A 364 15.60 -3.04 -11.03
CA SER A 364 15.52 -3.20 -12.51
C SER A 364 15.80 -1.94 -13.36
N SER A 365 16.61 -1.01 -12.86
CA SER A 365 17.44 -0.17 -13.72
C SER A 365 18.28 -1.05 -14.66
N SER A 366 18.87 -0.46 -15.71
CA SER A 366 19.67 -1.15 -16.74
C SER A 366 20.86 -1.98 -16.21
N HIS A 367 21.09 -2.00 -14.90
CA HIS A 367 22.16 -2.69 -14.19
C HIS A 367 21.65 -3.58 -13.04
N SER A 368 20.40 -4.05 -13.06
CA SER A 368 19.94 -5.03 -12.06
C SER A 368 20.62 -6.38 -12.27
N PRO A 369 21.02 -7.07 -11.19
CA PRO A 369 21.58 -8.39 -11.29
C PRO A 369 20.54 -9.37 -11.85
N PRO A 370 20.96 -10.29 -12.73
CA PRO A 370 20.06 -11.27 -13.29
C PRO A 370 19.59 -12.25 -12.22
N TYR A 371 18.32 -12.65 -12.27
CA TYR A 371 17.75 -13.53 -11.25
C TYR A 371 16.67 -14.46 -11.77
N ALA A 372 16.49 -15.62 -11.14
CA ALA A 372 15.37 -16.51 -11.39
C ALA A 372 14.74 -16.95 -10.08
N VAL A 373 13.41 -17.13 -10.10
CA VAL A 373 12.64 -17.54 -8.93
C VAL A 373 11.75 -18.74 -9.26
N TYR A 374 11.66 -19.68 -8.33
CA TYR A 374 10.65 -20.73 -8.39
C TYR A 374 10.13 -21.06 -7.00
N ILE A 375 8.83 -21.33 -6.93
CA ILE A 375 8.16 -21.73 -5.70
C ILE A 375 7.54 -23.10 -5.94
N PHE A 376 8.00 -24.08 -5.20
CA PHE A 376 7.36 -25.39 -5.17
C PHE A 376 6.01 -25.27 -4.50
N ASP A 377 4.95 -25.66 -5.22
CA ASP A 377 3.58 -25.42 -4.81
C ASP A 377 3.23 -26.23 -3.54
N PRO A 378 2.90 -25.57 -2.42
CA PRO A 378 2.57 -26.30 -1.20
C PRO A 378 1.11 -26.77 -1.15
N SER A 379 0.28 -26.43 -2.15
CA SER A 379 -1.13 -26.81 -2.15
C SER A 379 -1.30 -28.32 -2.28
N ARG A 380 -2.22 -28.90 -1.49
CA ARG A 380 -2.56 -30.34 -1.57
C ARG A 380 -3.19 -30.72 -2.92
N THR A 381 -3.69 -29.74 -3.66
CA THR A 381 -4.26 -29.87 -5.00
C THR A 381 -3.21 -29.77 -6.11
N ALA A 382 -1.95 -29.50 -5.77
CA ALA A 382 -0.89 -29.40 -6.75
C ALA A 382 -0.77 -30.73 -7.52
N ASN A 383 -0.77 -30.62 -8.84
CA ASN A 383 -0.44 -31.75 -9.70
C ASN A 383 0.98 -32.23 -9.33
N PRO A 384 1.25 -33.53 -9.09
CA PRO A 384 2.59 -34.03 -8.79
C PRO A 384 3.66 -33.53 -9.78
N ALA A 385 3.29 -33.33 -11.04
CA ALA A 385 4.17 -32.76 -12.07
C ALA A 385 4.65 -31.32 -11.75
N SER A 386 3.83 -30.53 -11.05
CA SER A 386 4.16 -29.16 -10.63
C SER A 386 5.12 -29.07 -9.45
N CYS A 387 5.43 -30.19 -8.81
CA CYS A 387 6.49 -30.30 -7.79
C CYS A 387 7.72 -31.04 -8.33
N SER A 388 7.79 -31.33 -9.63
CA SER A 388 8.93 -32.01 -10.22
C SER A 388 10.15 -31.10 -10.33
N LEU A 389 11.32 -31.64 -10.00
CA LEU A 389 12.61 -30.99 -10.20
C LEU A 389 12.79 -30.47 -11.63
N PHE A 390 12.41 -31.28 -12.62
CA PHE A 390 12.53 -30.92 -14.03
C PHE A 390 11.74 -29.65 -14.37
N THR A 391 10.48 -29.57 -13.93
CA THR A 391 9.66 -28.37 -14.18
C THR A 391 10.25 -27.15 -13.50
N ALA A 392 10.68 -27.27 -12.25
CA ALA A 392 11.31 -26.18 -11.50
C ALA A 392 12.56 -25.65 -12.21
N MET A 393 13.49 -26.53 -12.58
CA MET A 393 14.73 -26.13 -13.23
C MET A 393 14.50 -25.56 -14.62
N LEU A 394 13.61 -26.13 -15.43
CA LEU A 394 13.30 -25.56 -16.74
C LEU A 394 12.70 -24.16 -16.64
N ILE A 395 11.86 -23.90 -15.63
CA ILE A 395 11.30 -22.57 -15.37
C ILE A 395 12.38 -21.59 -14.88
N VAL A 396 13.36 -22.05 -14.09
CA VAL A 396 14.51 -21.24 -13.69
C VAL A 396 15.36 -20.89 -14.92
N LEU A 397 15.73 -21.89 -15.73
CA LEU A 397 16.57 -21.72 -16.90
C LEU A 397 15.92 -20.81 -17.96
N ILE A 398 14.61 -20.93 -18.18
CA ILE A 398 13.92 -20.07 -19.13
C ILE A 398 13.82 -18.61 -18.64
N GLN A 399 13.68 -18.38 -17.33
CA GLN A 399 13.74 -17.03 -16.77
C GLN A 399 15.11 -16.38 -16.98
N LEU A 400 16.19 -17.13 -16.78
CA LEU A 400 17.55 -16.67 -17.04
C LEU A 400 17.78 -16.43 -18.55
N LEU A 401 17.36 -17.36 -19.41
CA LEU A 401 17.46 -17.16 -20.86
C LEU A 401 16.72 -15.91 -21.33
N TRP A 402 15.58 -15.60 -20.72
CA TRP A 402 14.77 -14.45 -21.09
C TRP A 402 15.46 -13.11 -20.82
N GLN A 403 16.30 -13.05 -19.78
CA GLN A 403 17.07 -11.85 -19.43
C GLN A 403 18.27 -11.62 -20.37
N ARG A 404 18.76 -12.67 -21.04
CA ARG A 404 19.87 -12.61 -22.02
C ARG A 404 19.39 -12.68 -23.47
N ARG A 405 18.16 -12.24 -23.75
CA ARG A 405 17.54 -12.32 -25.08
C ARG A 405 18.34 -11.64 -26.20
N GLU A 406 19.04 -10.54 -25.89
CA GLU A 406 19.77 -9.77 -26.90
C GLU A 406 21.03 -10.50 -27.36
N GLU A 407 21.69 -11.21 -26.45
CA GLU A 407 22.88 -12.01 -26.73
C GLU A 407 22.56 -13.25 -27.57
N LEU A 408 21.35 -13.78 -27.43
CA LEU A 408 20.82 -14.86 -28.28
C LEU A 408 20.55 -14.41 -29.73
N GLY A 409 20.36 -13.10 -29.97
CA GLY A 409 19.94 -12.56 -31.26
C GLY A 409 21.09 -12.21 -32.22
N ASN A 410 22.11 -11.47 -31.75
CA ASN A 410 22.95 -10.68 -32.68
C ASN A 410 24.46 -10.96 -32.66
N SER A 411 25.04 -11.66 -31.67
CA SER A 411 26.51 -11.60 -31.47
C SER A 411 27.20 -12.89 -30.99
N SER A 412 26.49 -14.01 -30.85
CA SER A 412 27.10 -15.29 -30.44
C SER A 412 26.48 -16.51 -31.10
N HIS A 413 26.75 -16.68 -32.39
CA HIS A 413 26.28 -17.83 -33.18
C HIS A 413 26.67 -19.17 -32.54
N GLY A 414 27.91 -19.29 -32.01
CA GLY A 414 28.41 -20.52 -31.37
C GLY A 414 27.71 -20.87 -30.04
N HIS A 415 27.44 -19.89 -29.18
CA HIS A 415 26.69 -20.13 -27.94
C HIS A 415 25.25 -20.54 -28.23
N ARG A 416 24.62 -19.88 -29.21
CA ARG A 416 23.26 -20.22 -29.64
C ARG A 416 23.19 -21.65 -30.16
N GLU A 417 24.12 -22.07 -31.01
CA GLU A 417 24.16 -23.44 -31.54
C GLU A 417 24.37 -24.49 -30.43
N SER A 418 25.28 -24.22 -29.49
CA SER A 418 25.54 -25.13 -28.36
C SER A 418 24.33 -25.24 -27.42
N LEU A 419 23.68 -24.12 -27.12
CA LEU A 419 22.44 -24.07 -26.34
C LEU A 419 21.31 -24.82 -27.07
N MET A 420 21.14 -24.60 -28.37
CA MET A 420 20.14 -25.31 -29.18
C MET A 420 20.40 -26.82 -29.17
N ALA A 421 21.65 -27.25 -29.34
CA ALA A 421 22.01 -28.66 -29.30
C ALA A 421 21.69 -29.30 -27.95
N ALA A 422 22.01 -28.63 -26.84
CA ALA A 422 21.68 -29.11 -25.49
C ALA A 422 20.15 -29.19 -25.27
N LEU A 423 19.41 -28.19 -25.76
CA LEU A 423 17.95 -28.13 -25.67
C LEU A 423 17.27 -29.22 -26.52
N HIS A 424 17.78 -29.49 -27.72
CA HIS A 424 17.33 -30.64 -28.55
C HIS A 424 17.61 -31.97 -27.86
N LYS A 425 18.83 -32.17 -27.34
CA LYS A 425 19.20 -33.38 -26.60
C LYS A 425 18.26 -33.63 -25.42
N TYR A 426 17.98 -32.60 -24.62
CA TYR A 426 17.04 -32.70 -23.50
C TYR A 426 15.61 -33.03 -23.97
N HIS A 427 15.14 -32.38 -25.04
CA HIS A 427 13.81 -32.60 -25.59
C HIS A 427 13.64 -34.04 -26.10
N ASP A 428 14.63 -34.56 -26.84
CA ASP A 428 14.59 -35.90 -27.41
C ASP A 428 14.56 -36.97 -26.31
N ILE A 429 15.42 -36.84 -25.29
CA ILE A 429 15.43 -37.73 -24.12
C ILE A 429 14.10 -37.65 -23.36
N SER A 430 13.52 -36.46 -23.22
CA SER A 430 12.25 -36.26 -22.50
C SER A 430 11.03 -36.85 -23.21
N ARG A 431 11.08 -37.05 -24.53
CA ARG A 431 9.97 -37.66 -25.30
C ARG A 431 9.95 -39.17 -25.22
N VAL A 432 11.10 -39.81 -25.03
CA VAL A 432 11.21 -41.26 -24.92
C VAL A 432 10.89 -41.67 -23.47
N GLN A 433 9.62 -41.52 -23.08
CA GLN A 433 9.13 -41.71 -21.71
C GLN A 433 9.32 -43.14 -21.15
N ASP A 434 9.58 -44.14 -22.01
CA ASP A 434 9.59 -45.56 -21.63
C ASP A 434 10.99 -46.23 -21.66
N SER A 435 12.08 -45.54 -22.01
CA SER A 435 13.41 -46.20 -22.08
C SER A 435 14.61 -45.38 -21.64
N GLY A 436 14.47 -44.07 -21.39
CA GLY A 436 15.57 -43.26 -20.86
C GLY A 436 15.76 -43.51 -19.37
N SER A 437 17.00 -43.80 -18.95
CA SER A 437 17.33 -43.81 -17.51
C SER A 437 17.10 -42.40 -16.93
N SER A 438 16.63 -42.31 -15.69
CA SER A 438 16.44 -41.02 -15.00
C SER A 438 17.73 -40.17 -15.04
N ASP A 439 18.87 -40.86 -14.94
CA ASP A 439 20.22 -40.30 -14.97
C ASP A 439 20.52 -39.55 -16.26
N GLU A 440 20.19 -40.11 -17.43
CA GLU A 440 20.40 -39.44 -18.73
C GLU A 440 19.63 -38.12 -18.82
N LYS A 441 18.42 -38.08 -18.26
CA LYS A 441 17.60 -36.87 -18.24
C LYS A 441 18.18 -35.80 -17.32
N PHE A 442 18.74 -36.20 -16.18
CA PHE A 442 19.46 -35.30 -15.28
C PHE A 442 20.73 -34.76 -15.90
N GLU A 443 21.52 -35.61 -16.57
CA GLU A 443 22.73 -35.19 -17.29
C GLU A 443 22.38 -34.19 -18.40
N ALA A 444 21.32 -34.45 -19.17
CA ALA A 444 20.87 -33.54 -20.22
C ALA A 444 20.40 -32.19 -19.67
N LEU A 445 19.65 -32.20 -18.55
CA LEU A 445 19.23 -30.97 -17.87
C LEU A 445 20.44 -30.21 -17.30
N GLY A 446 21.41 -30.91 -16.72
CA GLY A 446 22.65 -30.32 -16.20
C GLY A 446 23.52 -29.71 -17.30
N ALA A 447 23.61 -30.36 -18.47
CA ALA A 447 24.28 -29.80 -19.65
C ALA A 447 23.55 -28.56 -20.18
N LEU A 448 22.22 -28.58 -20.21
CA LEU A 448 21.42 -27.41 -20.59
C LEU A 448 21.65 -26.25 -19.61
N ALA A 449 21.64 -26.52 -18.30
CA ALA A 449 21.89 -25.51 -17.27
C ALA A 449 23.28 -24.87 -17.42
N GLU A 450 24.29 -25.69 -17.68
CA GLU A 450 25.65 -25.22 -17.98
C GLU A 450 25.67 -24.28 -19.19
N GLN A 451 25.02 -24.63 -20.30
CA GLN A 451 24.97 -23.76 -21.49
C GLN A 451 24.26 -22.43 -21.24
N VAL A 452 23.22 -22.41 -20.39
CA VAL A 452 22.55 -21.17 -19.98
C VAL A 452 23.49 -20.28 -19.17
N MET A 453 24.29 -20.86 -18.27
CA MET A 453 25.24 -20.10 -17.45
C MET A 453 26.40 -19.50 -18.25
N HIS A 454 26.79 -20.12 -19.37
CA HIS A 454 27.79 -19.55 -20.29
C HIS A 454 27.31 -18.23 -20.95
N LEU A 455 26.02 -17.90 -20.91
CA LEU A 455 25.54 -16.58 -21.35
C LEU A 455 25.91 -15.46 -20.36
N TYR A 456 26.40 -15.80 -19.17
CA TYR A 456 26.71 -14.85 -18.12
C TYR A 456 28.22 -14.74 -17.86
N GLU A 457 29.09 -15.30 -18.71
CA GLU A 457 30.54 -15.31 -18.44
C GLU A 457 31.18 -13.93 -18.33
N LYS A 458 30.64 -12.94 -19.05
CA LYS A 458 31.17 -11.58 -19.08
C LYS A 458 30.59 -10.68 -18.00
N GLU A 459 29.72 -11.21 -17.15
CA GLU A 459 29.04 -10.43 -16.13
C GLU A 459 29.89 -10.26 -14.87
N GLU A 460 30.04 -9.00 -14.46
CA GLU A 460 30.65 -8.66 -13.18
C GLU A 460 29.67 -8.88 -12.01
N GLN A 461 28.36 -8.87 -12.30
CA GLN A 461 27.32 -9.03 -11.28
C GLN A 461 26.95 -10.50 -11.06
N PRO A 462 26.62 -10.89 -9.82
CA PRO A 462 26.19 -12.24 -9.52
C PRO A 462 24.81 -12.57 -10.13
N VAL A 463 24.64 -13.83 -10.57
CA VAL A 463 23.34 -14.40 -10.95
C VAL A 463 22.64 -14.96 -9.72
N TYR A 464 21.40 -14.54 -9.45
CA TYR A 464 20.63 -15.01 -8.31
C TYR A 464 19.63 -16.11 -8.70
N ILE A 465 19.57 -17.18 -7.92
CA ILE A 465 18.54 -18.23 -8.07
C ILE A 465 17.86 -18.41 -6.71
N VAL A 466 16.56 -18.14 -6.65
CA VAL A 466 15.77 -18.24 -5.42
C VAL A 466 14.75 -19.37 -5.57
N LEU A 467 14.91 -20.43 -4.79
CA LEU A 467 13.99 -21.56 -4.76
C LEU A 467 13.32 -21.61 -3.39
N ASP A 468 12.01 -21.44 -3.37
CA ASP A 468 11.22 -21.49 -2.14
C ASP A 468 10.43 -22.80 -2.05
N ARG A 469 10.28 -23.31 -0.84
CA ARG A 469 9.64 -24.58 -0.50
C ARG A 469 10.28 -25.80 -1.14
N VAL A 470 11.62 -25.82 -1.19
CA VAL A 470 12.35 -26.96 -1.77
C VAL A 470 12.06 -28.28 -1.05
N ASP A 471 11.58 -28.25 0.19
CA ASP A 471 11.05 -29.40 0.94
C ASP A 471 9.88 -30.14 0.26
N LYS A 472 9.26 -29.54 -0.76
CA LYS A 472 8.18 -30.13 -1.55
C LYS A 472 8.63 -30.81 -2.83
N CYS A 473 9.91 -30.68 -3.19
CA CYS A 473 10.51 -31.44 -4.29
C CYS A 473 10.70 -32.90 -3.85
N SER A 474 10.53 -33.89 -4.73
CA SER A 474 10.87 -35.28 -4.38
C SER A 474 12.37 -35.57 -4.54
N ASP A 475 13.01 -34.91 -5.50
CA ASP A 475 14.33 -35.25 -6.03
C ASP A 475 15.41 -34.31 -5.46
N HIS A 476 15.52 -34.24 -4.13
CA HIS A 476 16.37 -33.27 -3.43
C HIS A 476 17.86 -33.41 -3.79
N TYR A 477 18.34 -34.64 -3.97
CA TYR A 477 19.77 -34.90 -4.22
C TYR A 477 20.17 -34.46 -5.63
N GLU A 478 19.33 -34.76 -6.60
CA GLU A 478 19.48 -34.42 -8.00
C GLU A 478 19.36 -32.91 -8.19
N LEU A 479 18.45 -32.25 -7.45
CA LEU A 479 18.36 -30.79 -7.41
C LEU A 479 19.68 -30.17 -6.96
N MET A 480 20.20 -30.61 -5.81
CA MET A 480 21.47 -30.12 -5.28
C MET A 480 22.64 -30.41 -6.21
N SER A 481 22.65 -31.57 -6.87
CA SER A 481 23.67 -31.90 -7.86
C SER A 481 23.64 -30.91 -9.02
N ILE A 482 22.48 -30.62 -9.61
CA ILE A 482 22.38 -29.66 -10.71
C ILE A 482 22.79 -28.25 -10.26
N LEU A 483 22.28 -27.79 -9.12
CA LEU A 483 22.57 -26.44 -8.63
C LEU A 483 24.07 -26.26 -8.34
N VAL A 484 24.70 -27.22 -7.66
CA VAL A 484 26.11 -27.05 -7.26
C VAL A 484 27.07 -27.49 -8.36
N ASN A 485 26.89 -28.68 -8.95
CA ASN A 485 27.85 -29.29 -9.89
C ASN A 485 27.68 -28.83 -11.34
N ASN A 486 26.50 -28.34 -11.74
CA ASN A 486 26.25 -27.88 -13.11
C ASN A 486 26.13 -26.37 -13.21
N ILE A 487 25.50 -25.72 -12.23
CA ILE A 487 25.33 -24.26 -12.25
C ILE A 487 26.52 -23.59 -11.55
N MET A 488 26.74 -23.82 -10.25
CA MET A 488 27.73 -23.04 -9.49
C MET A 488 29.18 -23.35 -9.83
N SER A 489 29.54 -24.62 -10.02
CA SER A 489 30.94 -25.01 -10.28
C SER A 489 31.40 -24.77 -11.71
N LYS A 490 30.47 -24.70 -12.66
CA LYS A 490 30.75 -24.51 -14.09
C LYS A 490 30.47 -23.10 -14.58
N ALA A 491 29.73 -22.28 -13.83
CA ALA A 491 29.55 -20.88 -14.17
C ALA A 491 30.86 -20.11 -14.04
N SER A 492 31.18 -19.32 -15.07
CA SER A 492 32.33 -18.39 -15.05
C SER A 492 32.04 -17.12 -14.25
N CYS A 493 30.76 -16.83 -13.95
CA CYS A 493 30.33 -15.72 -13.10
C CYS A 493 29.94 -16.20 -11.68
N PRO A 494 29.92 -15.29 -10.68
CA PRO A 494 29.44 -15.62 -9.35
C PRO A 494 27.93 -15.98 -9.36
N VAL A 495 27.57 -17.08 -8.70
CA VAL A 495 26.16 -17.51 -8.59
C VAL A 495 25.72 -17.52 -7.12
N LYS A 496 24.58 -16.90 -6.85
CA LYS A 496 23.95 -16.79 -5.53
C LYS A 496 22.67 -17.58 -5.47
N ILE A 497 22.70 -18.70 -4.77
CA ILE A 497 21.54 -19.58 -4.63
C ILE A 497 20.96 -19.43 -3.23
N LEU A 498 19.66 -19.12 -3.13
CA LEU A 498 18.89 -19.12 -1.89
C LEU A 498 17.84 -20.23 -1.96
N LEU A 499 17.91 -21.17 -1.01
CA LEU A 499 16.93 -22.24 -0.84
C LEU A 499 16.15 -22.01 0.46
N VAL A 500 14.82 -22.05 0.40
CA VAL A 500 13.97 -22.04 1.60
C VAL A 500 13.26 -23.37 1.73
N ALA A 501 13.35 -23.98 2.90
CA ALA A 501 12.76 -25.28 3.20
C ALA A 501 12.04 -25.26 4.56
N ASP A 502 10.92 -25.98 4.65
CA ASP A 502 10.26 -26.29 5.92
C ASP A 502 10.97 -27.45 6.65
N TYR A 503 11.21 -27.26 7.95
CA TYR A 503 11.81 -28.27 8.82
C TYR A 503 10.70 -29.00 9.61
N PRO A 504 10.77 -30.34 9.78
CA PRO A 504 11.86 -31.29 9.56
C PRO A 504 11.65 -32.22 8.37
N THR A 505 10.75 -31.89 7.43
CA THR A 505 10.49 -32.75 6.27
C THR A 505 11.74 -32.92 5.41
N ALA A 506 12.41 -34.07 5.56
CA ALA A 506 13.28 -34.79 4.62
C ALA A 506 14.34 -34.03 3.79
N TRP A 507 14.62 -32.74 4.03
CA TRP A 507 15.73 -32.08 3.37
C TRP A 507 17.04 -32.50 4.06
N PRO A 508 17.97 -33.19 3.36
CA PRO A 508 19.21 -33.65 3.99
C PRO A 508 20.01 -32.47 4.51
N ALA A 509 20.63 -32.63 5.69
CA ALA A 509 21.63 -31.65 6.15
C ALA A 509 22.71 -31.48 5.08
N LEU A 510 23.25 -30.26 4.92
CA LEU A 510 24.31 -30.00 3.93
C LEU A 510 25.51 -30.95 4.09
N ALA A 511 25.75 -31.44 5.30
CA ALA A 511 26.80 -32.39 5.64
C ALA A 511 26.77 -33.70 4.82
N PHE A 512 25.63 -34.07 4.23
CA PHE A 512 25.51 -35.28 3.41
C PHE A 512 26.04 -35.13 1.99
N PHE A 513 26.34 -33.91 1.56
CA PHE A 513 26.78 -33.64 0.22
C PHE A 513 28.27 -33.33 0.17
N ARG A 514 28.98 -33.97 -0.77
CA ARG A 514 30.39 -33.66 -1.08
C ARG A 514 30.41 -32.70 -2.25
N PHE A 515 30.96 -31.51 -2.04
CA PHE A 515 30.99 -30.48 -3.06
C PHE A 515 32.42 -29.99 -3.30
N ASP A 516 32.63 -29.37 -4.47
CA ASP A 516 33.88 -28.70 -4.80
C ASP A 516 34.17 -27.57 -3.80
N THR A 517 35.44 -27.48 -3.38
CA THR A 517 35.99 -26.47 -2.46
C THR A 517 35.75 -25.02 -2.86
N LYS A 518 35.40 -24.76 -4.14
CA LYS A 518 35.16 -23.40 -4.65
C LYS A 518 33.80 -22.82 -4.26
N VAL A 519 32.86 -23.64 -3.79
CA VAL A 519 31.49 -23.20 -3.46
C VAL A 519 31.33 -23.00 -1.96
N GLN A 520 30.87 -21.82 -1.55
CA GLN A 520 30.51 -21.57 -0.16
C GLN A 520 29.09 -22.04 0.13
N LEU A 521 28.98 -22.94 1.10
CA LEU A 521 27.72 -23.53 1.53
C LEU A 521 27.40 -23.04 2.93
N ARG A 522 26.20 -22.48 3.10
CA ARG A 522 25.72 -21.95 4.37
C ARG A 522 24.33 -22.50 4.65
N GLU A 523 24.07 -22.81 5.91
CA GLU A 523 22.76 -23.23 6.40
C GLU A 523 22.43 -22.41 7.64
N VAL A 524 21.19 -21.94 7.72
CA VAL A 524 20.65 -21.29 8.92
C VAL A 524 19.27 -21.85 9.21
N THR A 525 18.98 -22.07 10.49
CA THR A 525 17.66 -22.51 10.94
C THR A 525 17.01 -21.38 11.74
N TRP A 526 15.78 -21.02 11.38
CA TRP A 526 14.99 -20.01 12.08
C TRP A 526 13.74 -20.66 12.66
N MET A 527 13.61 -20.57 13.98
CA MET A 527 12.46 -21.10 14.71
C MET A 527 11.40 -20.02 14.89
N GLN A 528 10.13 -20.37 14.66
CA GLN A 528 9.00 -19.49 14.89
C GLN A 528 8.65 -19.47 16.39
N GLU A 529 8.88 -18.34 17.04
CA GLU A 529 8.62 -18.20 18.47
C GLU A 529 7.16 -17.80 18.75
N LEU A 530 6.65 -18.15 19.93
CA LEU A 530 5.37 -17.63 20.43
C LEU A 530 5.62 -16.26 21.06
N LEU A 531 4.94 -15.20 20.61
CA LEU A 531 5.18 -13.84 21.07
C LEU A 531 4.60 -13.55 22.47
N TYR A 532 3.66 -14.36 22.93
CA TYR A 532 2.97 -14.18 24.21
C TYR A 532 3.28 -15.34 25.16
N GLN A 533 4.20 -15.13 26.10
CA GLN A 533 4.49 -16.07 27.20
C GLN A 533 3.81 -15.68 28.53
N GLY A 534 2.91 -14.70 28.51
CA GLY A 534 2.29 -14.18 29.73
C GLY A 534 0.95 -14.86 30.03
N TYR A 535 0.97 -15.91 30.85
CA TYR A 535 0.02 -16.11 31.95
C TYR A 535 0.63 -17.03 33.01
#